data_AF-A0A930YA40-F1
#
_entry.id   AF-A0A930YA40-F1
#
_cell.length_a   1.000
_cell.length_b   1.000
_cell.length_c   1.000
_cell.angle_alpha   90.00
_cell.angle_beta   90.00
_cell.angle_gamma   90.00
#
_symmetry.space_group_name_H-M   'P 1'
#
loop_
_entity.id
_entity.type
_entity.pdbx_description
1 polymer ?
#
loop_
_entity_poly.entity_id
_entity_poly.type
_entity_poly.pdbx_seq_one_letter_code
_entity_poly.pdbx_strand_id
1 'polypeptide(L)' 'MTKEFMQTYQIYLTPLSPIHIGCGEDFEPTNYVIDKNVLYYFDPSKLILSDEEKKS' A
#
# COMPACT_ATOMS: atom_id res chain seq x y z
N MET A 1 -28.87 16.11 34.94
CA MET A 1 -28.79 15.58 33.56
C MET A 1 -27.63 14.59 33.51
N THR A 2 -27.88 13.34 33.15
CA THR A 2 -26.85 12.31 32.96
C THR A 2 -26.17 12.51 31.62
N LYS A 3 -24.85 12.70 31.62
CA LYS A 3 -24.05 12.80 30.39
C LYS A 3 -24.02 11.43 29.71
N GLU A 4 -24.25 11.38 28.40
CA GLU A 4 -24.14 10.12 27.66
C GLU A 4 -22.72 9.56 27.71
N PHE A 5 -22.62 8.25 27.97
CA PHE A 5 -21.36 7.53 28.17
C PHE A 5 -20.51 7.47 26.89
N MET A 6 -21.12 7.27 25.72
CA MET A 6 -20.45 7.23 24.43
C MET A 6 -21.04 8.26 23.50
N GLN A 7 -20.18 8.92 22.73
CA GLN A 7 -20.56 9.97 21.78
C GLN A 7 -19.81 9.75 20.48
N THR A 8 -20.52 9.83 19.36
CA THR A 8 -19.96 9.68 18.02
C THR A 8 -19.85 11.03 17.36
N TYR A 9 -18.71 11.29 16.72
CA TYR A 9 -18.45 12.52 16.00
C TYR A 9 -18.02 12.18 14.58
N GLN A 10 -18.56 12.90 13.61
CA GLN A 10 -18.07 12.85 12.25
C GLN A 10 -16.99 13.91 12.08
N ILE A 11 -15.85 13.51 11.51
CA ILE A 11 -14.68 14.37 11.34
C ILE A 11 -14.34 14.46 9.86
N TYR A 12 -13.93 15.64 9.42
CA TYR A 12 -13.47 15.92 8.07
C TYR A 12 -12.02 16.37 8.15
N LEU A 13 -11.17 15.79 7.30
CA LEU A 13 -9.74 16.07 7.26
C LEU A 13 -9.39 16.67 5.89
N THR A 14 -8.66 17.79 5.90
CA THR A 14 -8.01 18.34 4.71
C THR A 14 -6.50 18.17 4.88
N PRO A 15 -5.86 17.24 4.17
CA PRO A 15 -4.41 17.08 4.28
C PRO A 15 -3.71 18.32 3.73
N LEU A 16 -2.87 18.95 4.56
CA LEU A 16 -2.03 20.09 4.16
C LEU A 16 -0.61 19.66 3.75
N SER A 17 -0.31 18.37 3.84
CA SER A 17 0.95 17.72 3.49
C SER A 17 0.69 16.27 3.08
N PRO A 18 1.67 15.59 2.45
CA PRO A 18 1.59 14.14 2.23
C PRO A 18 1.34 13.40 3.54
N ILE A 19 0.45 12.40 3.51
CA ILE A 19 0.14 11.52 4.63
C ILE A 19 0.51 10.10 4.20
N HIS A 20 1.28 9.41 5.04
CA HIS A 20 1.54 7.98 4.92
C HIS A 20 0.93 7.27 6.12
N ILE A 21 0.05 6.30 5.85
CA ILE A 21 -0.48 5.37 6.84
C ILE A 21 0.08 4.01 6.46
N GLY A 22 1.05 3.52 7.23
CA GLY A 22 1.74 2.27 6.92
C GLY A 22 0.86 1.03 7.12
N CYS A 23 1.17 -0.04 6.38
CA CYS A 23 0.60 -1.38 6.58
C CYS A 23 1.55 -2.33 7.35
N GLY A 24 2.76 -1.85 7.69
CA GLY A 24 3.80 -2.68 8.33
C GLY A 24 4.67 -3.47 7.34
N GLU A 25 4.54 -3.20 6.03
CA GLU A 25 5.34 -3.80 4.97
C GLU A 25 6.26 -2.74 4.33
N ASP A 26 7.44 -3.17 3.90
CA ASP A 26 8.43 -2.36 3.19
C ASP A 26 8.47 -2.72 1.70
N PHE A 27 8.88 -1.76 0.86
CA PHE A 27 9.15 -2.01 -0.55
C PHE A 27 10.57 -2.57 -0.72
N GLU A 28 10.67 -3.89 -0.83
CA GLU A 28 11.94 -4.56 -1.12
C GLU A 28 12.43 -4.22 -2.53
N PRO A 29 13.74 -3.92 -2.74
CA PRO A 29 14.31 -3.57 -4.05
C PRO A 29 14.06 -4.58 -5.17
N THR A 30 13.80 -5.85 -4.81
CA THR A 30 13.49 -6.92 -5.77
C THR A 30 12.07 -6.88 -6.30
N ASN A 31 11.20 -6.04 -5.73
CA ASN A 31 9.75 -6.04 -5.99
C ASN A 31 9.30 -4.75 -6.69
N TYR A 32 10.22 -3.91 -7.15
CA TYR A 32 9.84 -2.73 -7.93
C TYR A 32 10.90 -2.33 -8.96
N VAL A 33 10.45 -1.58 -9.96
CA VAL A 33 11.31 -0.89 -10.94
C VAL A 33 10.91 0.58 -10.97
N ILE A 34 11.90 1.48 -11.03
CA ILE A 34 11.65 2.90 -11.27
C ILE A 34 11.99 3.21 -12.73
N ASP A 35 10.99 3.62 -13.51
CA ASP A 35 11.17 4.10 -14.88
C ASP A 35 10.44 5.44 -15.06
N LYS A 36 11.07 6.40 -15.74
CA LYS A 36 10.50 7.73 -16.02
C LYS A 36 9.82 8.41 -14.80
N ASN A 37 10.47 8.31 -13.64
CA ASN A 37 10.00 8.90 -12.38
C ASN A 37 8.68 8.28 -11.83
N VAL A 38 8.38 7.05 -12.23
CA VAL A 38 7.25 6.25 -11.74
C VAL A 38 7.80 4.98 -11.08
N LEU A 39 7.28 4.63 -9.91
CA LEU A 39 7.58 3.38 -9.22
C LEU A 39 6.54 2.33 -9.60
N TYR A 40 7.00 1.25 -10.24
CA TYR A 40 6.21 0.10 -10.61
C TYR A 40 6.47 -1.03 -9.62
N TYR A 41 5.52 -1.28 -8.72
CA TYR A 41 5.56 -2.44 -7.85
C TYR A 41 5.09 -3.70 -8.59
N PHE A 42 5.78 -4.81 -8.40
CA PHE A 42 5.36 -6.11 -8.89
C PHE A 42 5.50 -7.15 -7.78
N ASP A 43 4.52 -8.04 -7.72
CA ASP A 43 4.48 -9.15 -6.78
C ASP A 43 5.00 -10.41 -7.49
N PRO A 44 6.20 -10.93 -7.14
CA PRO A 44 6.76 -12.11 -7.80
C PRO A 44 5.84 -13.34 -7.71
N SER A 45 4.99 -13.44 -6.68
CA SER A 45 4.04 -14.56 -6.55
C SER A 45 2.96 -14.54 -7.63
N LYS A 46 2.72 -13.39 -8.25
CA LYS A 46 1.76 -13.20 -9.34
C LYS A 46 2.38 -13.36 -10.72
N LEU A 47 3.68 -13.65 -10.80
CA LEU A 47 4.35 -13.84 -12.09
C LEU A 47 3.81 -15.11 -12.76
N ILE A 48 3.30 -14.96 -13.99
CA ILE A 48 2.90 -16.11 -14.80
C ILE A 48 4.14 -16.56 -15.56
N LEU A 49 4.70 -17.70 -15.15
CA LEU A 49 5.81 -18.32 -15.87
C LEU A 49 5.28 -18.95 -17.18
N SER A 50 6.05 -18.76 -18.25
CA SER A 50 5.90 -19.54 -19.47
C SER A 50 6.23 -21.02 -19.22
N ASP A 51 5.81 -21.89 -20.13
CA ASP A 51 6.09 -23.33 -20.00
C ASP A 51 7.59 -23.68 -20.15
N GLU A 52 8.39 -22.77 -20.70
CA GLU A 52 9.85 -22.89 -20.76
C GLU A 52 10.48 -22.53 -19.39
N GLU A 53 10.00 -21.47 -18.75
CA GLU A 53 10.48 -21.02 -17.44
C GLU A 53 10.12 -22.00 -16.30
N LYS A 54 9.01 -22.74 -16.43
CA LYS A 54 8.59 -23.77 -15.46
C LYS A 54 9.46 -25.03 -15.45
N LYS A 55 10.29 -25.26 -16.47
CA LYS A 55 11.08 -26.50 -16.65
C LYS A 55 12.51 -26.42 -16.09
N SER A 56 12.91 -25.26 -15.57
CA SER A 56 14.22 -25.00 -14.95
C SER A 56 14.18 -25.27 -13.45
#